data_AF-V4Q7X1-F1
#
_entry.id   AF-V4Q7X1-F1
#
_cell.length_a   1.000
_cell.length_b   1.000
_cell.length_c   1.000
_cell.angle_alpha   90.00
_cell.angle_beta   90.00
_cell.angle_gamma   90.00
#
_symmetry.space_group_name_H-M   'P 1'
#
loop_
_entity.id
_entity.type
_entity.pdbx_description
1 polymer ?
#
loop_
_entity_poly.entity_id
_entity_poly.type
_entity_poly.pdbx_seq_one_letter_code
_entity_poly.pdbx_strand_id
1 'polypeptide(L)'
;MERRSFLLAGVAAAATPLIAGLAPRLAMAQDYPVEKGQPAEKQEYRYYTRDEILTAGSDFLGVTVEALGGALEKIFADYGDHPTAYIAGTEASGAVGIGVRYGKGNLFMKDVPEPTQLFWQGPSIGFDTGANASRCFTLIYNLREPIFMYRRFPGVEGSAYFIGGLSLTYQRAEGIVLAPIRAGVGFRLGANVGYMSFSKKRRIIPL
;
A
#
# COMPACT_ATOMS: atom_id res chain seq x y z
N MET A 1 65.21 4.01 45.84
CA MET A 1 64.83 4.85 44.70
C MET A 1 63.32 4.73 44.49
N GLU A 2 62.62 5.81 44.86
CA GLU A 2 61.32 6.30 44.35
C GLU A 2 60.34 5.34 43.63
N ARG A 3 59.17 5.12 44.25
CA ARG A 3 57.81 5.50 43.75
C ARG A 3 56.73 4.72 44.52
N ARG A 4 56.04 5.38 45.46
CA ARG A 4 54.74 6.07 45.32
C ARG A 4 53.53 5.12 45.36
N SER A 5 52.87 5.19 46.50
CA SER A 5 51.52 4.77 46.87
C SER A 5 50.45 5.20 45.86
N PHE A 6 49.35 4.43 45.74
CA PHE A 6 47.97 4.93 45.79
C PHE A 6 46.98 3.79 46.09
N LEU A 7 45.91 4.16 46.80
CA LEU A 7 44.98 3.35 47.59
C LEU A 7 43.70 2.97 46.82
N LEU A 8 43.03 1.90 47.32
CA LEU A 8 41.57 1.68 47.50
C LEU A 8 40.62 1.86 46.28
N ALA A 9 39.51 1.13 46.12
CA ALA A 9 38.82 0.13 46.93
C ALA A 9 37.87 -0.64 45.98
N GLY A 10 37.75 -1.96 46.16
CA GLY A 10 36.72 -2.79 45.55
C GLY A 10 35.68 -3.17 46.59
N VAL A 11 34.42 -2.78 46.37
CA VAL A 11 33.27 -3.24 47.17
C VAL A 11 32.69 -4.47 46.47
N ALA A 12 32.77 -5.61 47.16
CA ALA A 12 32.23 -6.89 46.71
C ALA A 12 30.74 -7.03 47.06
N ALA A 13 30.00 -7.64 46.14
CA ALA A 13 28.60 -7.98 46.26
C ALA A 13 28.36 -9.11 47.27
N ALA A 14 27.24 -9.05 48.00
CA ALA A 14 26.63 -10.20 48.66
C ALA A 14 25.11 -10.13 48.47
N ALA A 15 24.59 -11.13 47.77
CA ALA A 15 23.17 -11.33 47.53
C ALA A 15 22.53 -12.10 48.71
N THR A 16 21.40 -11.61 49.20
CA THR A 16 20.53 -12.31 50.17
C THR A 16 19.37 -12.98 49.44
N PRO A 17 19.06 -14.26 49.70
CA PRO A 17 17.81 -14.88 49.29
C PRO A 17 16.76 -14.73 50.41
N LEU A 18 15.52 -14.39 50.05
CA LEU A 18 14.38 -14.59 50.94
C LEU A 18 13.23 -15.21 50.12
N ILE A 19 13.05 -16.51 50.27
CA ILE A 19 11.88 -17.25 49.80
C ILE A 19 10.78 -17.02 50.84
N ALA A 20 9.72 -16.30 50.48
CA ALA A 20 8.54 -16.15 51.32
C ALA A 20 7.26 -16.16 50.47
N GLY A 21 6.38 -17.11 50.77
CA GLY A 21 4.92 -16.96 50.63
C GLY A 21 4.30 -17.37 49.29
N LEU A 22 4.03 -18.67 49.13
CA LEU A 22 2.99 -19.14 48.22
C LEU A 22 1.64 -19.05 48.95
N ALA A 23 0.93 -17.93 48.79
CA ALA A 23 -0.48 -17.82 49.14
C ALA A 23 -1.29 -17.76 47.83
N PRO A 24 -2.29 -18.63 47.61
CA PRO A 24 -3.22 -18.42 46.51
C PRO A 24 -4.07 -17.20 46.86
N ARG A 25 -3.74 -16.04 46.29
CA ARG A 25 -4.69 -14.92 46.25
C ARG A 25 -5.87 -15.38 45.41
N LEU A 26 -7.02 -15.62 46.07
CA LEU A 26 -8.31 -15.56 45.39
C LEU A 26 -8.39 -14.20 44.69
N ALA A 27 -8.21 -14.20 43.38
CA ALA A 27 -8.56 -13.04 42.56
C ALA A 27 -10.08 -12.94 42.60
N MET A 28 -10.59 -11.93 43.31
CA MET A 28 -11.98 -11.50 43.16
C MET A 28 -12.21 -11.20 41.68
N ALA A 29 -13.11 -11.94 41.05
CA ALA A 29 -13.70 -11.56 39.78
C ALA A 29 -14.43 -10.23 40.00
N GLN A 30 -13.81 -9.12 39.60
CA GLN A 30 -14.55 -7.88 39.40
C GLN A 30 -15.43 -8.11 38.17
N ASP A 31 -16.74 -8.18 38.40
CA ASP A 31 -17.74 -8.08 37.34
C ASP A 31 -17.64 -6.69 36.71
N TYR A 32 -16.76 -6.57 35.71
CA TYR A 32 -16.80 -5.44 34.79
C TYR A 32 -18.10 -5.58 33.98
N PRO A 33 -18.96 -4.55 33.92
CA PRO A 33 -20.08 -4.56 33.00
C PRO A 33 -19.50 -4.71 31.59
N VAL A 34 -19.70 -5.88 30.98
CA VAL A 34 -19.48 -6.04 29.54
C VAL A 34 -20.56 -5.23 28.88
N GLU A 35 -20.24 -3.97 28.56
CA GLU A 35 -21.03 -3.16 27.66
C GLU A 35 -21.19 -3.99 26.39
N LYS A 36 -22.42 -4.44 26.11
CA LYS A 36 -22.74 -5.20 24.91
C LYS A 36 -22.38 -4.31 23.74
N GLY A 37 -21.20 -4.55 23.16
CA GLY A 37 -20.69 -3.82 22.01
C GLY A 37 -21.80 -3.78 20.97
N GLN A 38 -22.25 -2.57 20.68
CA GLN A 38 -23.19 -2.28 19.61
C GLN A 38 -22.70 -3.03 18.37
N PRO A 39 -23.55 -3.80 17.66
CA PRO A 39 -23.11 -4.51 16.47
C PRO A 39 -22.45 -3.49 15.54
N ALA A 40 -21.16 -3.69 15.24
CA ALA A 40 -20.41 -2.81 14.37
C ALA A 40 -21.24 -2.60 13.10
N GLU A 41 -21.63 -1.36 12.84
CA GLU A 41 -22.40 -1.01 11.65
C GLU A 41 -21.66 -1.59 10.45
N LYS A 42 -22.31 -2.52 9.76
CA LYS A 42 -21.73 -3.17 8.58
C LYS A 42 -21.72 -2.10 7.51
N GLN A 43 -20.66 -1.29 7.47
CA GLN A 43 -20.45 -0.34 6.37
C GLN A 43 -20.50 -1.14 5.07
N GLU A 44 -21.60 -0.94 4.35
CA GLU A 44 -21.84 -1.56 3.07
C GLU A 44 -20.89 -0.91 2.06
N TYR A 45 -20.10 -1.72 1.38
CA TYR A 45 -19.22 -1.21 0.34
C TYR A 45 -20.07 -0.65 -0.80
N ARG A 46 -19.80 0.59 -1.20
CA ARG A 46 -20.28 1.10 -2.48
C ARG A 46 -19.27 0.80 -3.57
N TYR A 47 -19.78 0.28 -4.67
CA TYR A 47 -18.98 -0.15 -5.80
C TYR A 47 -19.19 0.79 -6.99
N TYR A 48 -18.14 0.94 -7.79
CA TYR A 48 -18.28 1.50 -9.13
C TYR A 48 -18.77 0.41 -10.08
N THR A 49 -19.61 0.80 -11.03
CA THR A 49 -20.03 -0.09 -12.12
C THR A 49 -18.94 -0.20 -13.18
N ARG A 50 -19.03 -1.22 -14.03
CA ARG A 50 -18.12 -1.39 -15.18
C ARG A 50 -18.08 -0.14 -16.07
N ASP A 51 -19.25 0.39 -16.41
CA ASP A 51 -19.37 1.53 -17.33
C ASP A 51 -18.77 2.83 -16.74
N GLU A 52 -18.92 3.04 -15.43
CA GLU A 52 -18.33 4.18 -14.74
C GLU A 52 -16.80 4.12 -14.77
N ILE A 53 -16.23 2.94 -14.50
CA ILE A 53 -14.77 2.74 -14.54
C ILE A 53 -14.24 2.81 -15.96
N LEU A 54 -14.96 2.24 -16.91
CA LEU A 54 -14.59 2.27 -18.33
C LEU A 54 -14.54 3.71 -18.84
N THR A 55 -15.57 4.49 -18.58
CA THR A 55 -15.65 5.90 -18.98
C THR A 55 -14.58 6.74 -18.29
N ALA A 56 -14.50 6.68 -16.96
CA ALA A 56 -13.52 7.46 -16.19
C ALA A 56 -12.08 7.10 -16.57
N GLY A 57 -11.81 5.82 -16.81
CA GLY A 57 -10.50 5.32 -17.19
C GLY A 57 -10.12 5.70 -18.61
N SER A 58 -11.01 5.57 -19.60
CA SER A 58 -10.71 5.86 -21.01
C SER A 58 -10.42 7.34 -21.18
N ASP A 59 -11.25 8.19 -20.57
CA ASP A 59 -11.11 9.64 -20.60
C ASP A 59 -9.80 10.07 -19.93
N PHE A 60 -9.50 9.52 -18.75
CA PHE A 60 -8.29 9.86 -18.03
C PHE A 60 -7.01 9.41 -18.76
N LEU A 61 -6.96 8.15 -19.19
CA LEU A 61 -5.81 7.59 -19.87
C LEU A 61 -5.63 8.16 -21.28
N GLY A 62 -6.69 8.69 -21.90
CA GLY A 62 -6.68 9.16 -23.29
C GLY A 62 -6.52 8.01 -24.27
N VAL A 63 -7.15 6.88 -23.99
CA VAL A 63 -7.10 5.66 -24.80
C VAL A 63 -8.50 5.27 -25.26
N THR A 64 -8.59 4.41 -26.27
CA THR A 64 -9.89 3.95 -26.75
C THR A 64 -10.55 3.03 -25.71
N VAL A 65 -11.88 2.99 -25.77
CA VAL A 65 -12.71 2.17 -24.87
C VAL A 65 -12.39 0.69 -25.06
N GLU A 66 -12.09 0.25 -26.27
CA GLU A 66 -11.75 -1.14 -26.60
C GLU A 66 -10.40 -1.53 -25.97
N ALA A 67 -9.40 -0.65 -26.06
CA ALA A 67 -8.08 -0.89 -25.49
C ALA A 67 -8.15 -1.03 -23.96
N LEU A 68 -8.88 -0.12 -23.30
CA LEU A 68 -9.10 -0.20 -21.85
C LEU A 68 -10.01 -1.37 -21.46
N GLY A 69 -11.04 -1.64 -22.26
CA GLY A 69 -11.99 -2.72 -22.05
C GLY A 69 -11.30 -4.07 -21.89
N GLY A 70 -10.37 -4.41 -22.78
CA GLY A 70 -9.61 -5.66 -22.66
C GLY A 70 -8.77 -5.75 -21.37
N ALA A 71 -8.21 -4.64 -20.89
CA ALA A 71 -7.49 -4.61 -19.62
C ALA A 71 -8.43 -4.77 -18.41
N LEU A 72 -9.59 -4.12 -18.45
CA LEU A 72 -10.62 -4.21 -17.40
C LEU A 72 -11.25 -5.59 -17.35
N GLU A 73 -11.53 -6.22 -18.50
CA GLU A 73 -12.03 -7.60 -18.57
C GLU A 73 -11.10 -8.56 -17.83
N LYS A 74 -9.77 -8.43 -18.02
CA LYS A 74 -8.80 -9.22 -17.27
C LYS A 74 -8.88 -8.99 -15.76
N ILE A 75 -8.98 -7.73 -15.33
CA ILE A 75 -9.09 -7.40 -13.89
C ILE A 75 -10.39 -7.95 -13.31
N PHE A 76 -11.51 -7.79 -14.02
CA PHE A 76 -12.81 -8.25 -13.56
C PHE A 76 -12.92 -9.77 -13.53
N ALA A 77 -12.25 -10.47 -14.45
CA ALA A 77 -12.12 -11.92 -14.40
C ALA A 77 -11.36 -12.40 -13.15
N ASP A 78 -10.32 -11.66 -12.74
CA ASP A 78 -9.47 -12.04 -11.60
C ASP A 78 -10.06 -11.64 -10.23
N TYR A 79 -10.75 -10.50 -10.15
CA TYR A 79 -11.12 -9.84 -8.90
C TYR A 79 -12.61 -9.49 -8.76
N GLY A 80 -13.41 -9.74 -9.80
CA GLY A 80 -14.81 -9.32 -9.86
C GLY A 80 -14.97 -7.90 -10.41
N ASP A 81 -16.21 -7.53 -10.74
CA ASP A 81 -16.60 -6.29 -11.40
C ASP A 81 -17.07 -5.18 -10.44
N HIS A 82 -16.72 -5.31 -9.17
CA HIS A 82 -17.15 -4.42 -8.09
C HIS A 82 -15.95 -3.73 -7.43
N PRO A 83 -15.20 -2.85 -8.12
CA PRO A 83 -14.17 -2.05 -7.48
C PRO A 83 -14.79 -1.02 -6.53
N THR A 84 -14.19 -0.84 -5.37
CA THR A 84 -14.66 0.10 -4.33
C THR A 84 -14.14 1.52 -4.55
N ALA A 85 -13.02 1.65 -5.25
CA ALA A 85 -12.35 2.92 -5.48
C ALA A 85 -11.47 2.87 -6.74
N TYR A 86 -11.04 4.05 -7.20
CA TYR A 86 -9.97 4.15 -8.20
C TYR A 86 -9.04 5.33 -7.93
N ILE A 87 -7.83 5.26 -8.45
CA ILE A 87 -6.88 6.39 -8.48
C ILE A 87 -6.67 6.81 -9.92
N ALA A 88 -6.71 8.11 -10.16
CA ALA A 88 -6.28 8.71 -11.41
C ALA A 88 -5.09 9.64 -11.14
N GLY A 89 -3.95 9.39 -11.79
CA GLY A 89 -2.78 10.25 -11.64
C GLY A 89 -1.64 9.98 -12.61
N THR A 90 -0.51 10.63 -12.36
CA THR A 90 0.67 10.54 -13.21
C THR A 90 1.83 9.92 -12.45
N GLU A 91 2.65 9.19 -13.19
CA GLU A 91 3.79 8.46 -12.65
C GLU A 91 5.03 8.73 -13.50
N ALA A 92 6.11 9.09 -12.83
CA ALA A 92 7.44 9.21 -13.40
C ALA A 92 8.33 8.10 -12.84
N SER A 93 9.16 7.49 -13.69
CA SER A 93 10.13 6.49 -13.24
C SER A 93 11.44 6.63 -13.97
N GLY A 94 12.54 6.43 -13.26
CA GLY A 94 13.89 6.41 -13.82
C GLY A 94 14.60 5.16 -13.37
N ALA A 95 15.23 4.44 -14.30
CA ALA A 95 15.99 3.23 -14.01
C ALA A 95 17.33 3.20 -14.76
N VAL A 96 18.35 2.62 -14.13
CA VAL A 96 19.61 2.16 -14.73
C VAL A 96 19.90 0.78 -14.14
N GLY A 97 19.15 -0.23 -14.57
CA GLY A 97 19.06 -1.55 -13.90
C GLY A 97 18.15 -1.52 -12.67
N ILE A 98 18.55 -0.80 -11.62
CA ILE A 98 17.69 -0.49 -10.47
C ILE A 98 17.22 0.96 -10.60
N GLY A 99 15.95 1.18 -10.33
CA GLY A 99 15.31 2.46 -10.51
C GLY A 99 14.34 2.79 -9.39
N VAL A 100 13.78 3.98 -9.50
CA VAL A 100 12.75 4.49 -8.61
C VAL A 100 11.58 5.01 -9.41
N ARG A 101 10.43 4.93 -8.78
CA ARG A 101 9.16 5.38 -9.32
C ARG A 101 8.51 6.32 -8.33
N TYR A 102 7.95 7.40 -8.86
CA TYR A 102 7.19 8.38 -8.11
C TYR A 102 5.93 8.72 -8.88
N GLY A 103 4.81 8.76 -8.18
CA GLY A 103 3.58 9.26 -8.76
C GLY A 103 2.75 10.06 -7.77
N LYS A 104 1.79 10.75 -8.35
CA LYS A 104 0.83 11.60 -7.64
C LYS A 104 -0.51 11.51 -8.34
N GLY A 105 -1.58 11.58 -7.57
CA GLY A 105 -2.92 11.48 -8.11
C GLY A 105 -3.98 11.67 -7.05
N ASN A 106 -5.22 11.46 -7.45
CA ASN A 106 -6.37 11.56 -6.58
C ASN A 106 -7.05 10.20 -6.47
N LEU A 107 -7.40 9.82 -5.25
CA LEU A 107 -8.24 8.70 -4.91
C LEU A 107 -9.71 9.13 -4.97
N PHE A 108 -10.51 8.38 -5.70
CA PHE A 108 -11.95 8.55 -5.84
C PHE A 108 -12.64 7.36 -5.16
N MET A 109 -13.58 7.66 -4.26
CA MET A 109 -14.43 6.69 -3.58
C MET A 109 -15.88 7.16 -3.65
N LYS A 110 -16.84 6.24 -3.76
CA LYS A 110 -18.26 6.58 -3.83
C LYS A 110 -18.78 7.28 -2.57
N ASP A 111 -18.23 6.93 -1.41
CA ASP A 111 -18.67 7.43 -0.11
C ASP A 111 -17.93 8.69 0.34
N VAL A 112 -16.98 9.18 -0.46
CA VAL A 112 -16.18 10.37 -0.16
C VAL A 112 -16.46 11.43 -1.23
N PRO A 113 -17.10 12.56 -0.88
CA PRO A 113 -17.47 13.58 -1.86
C PRO A 113 -16.28 14.21 -2.59
N GLU A 114 -15.17 14.41 -1.88
CA GLU A 114 -13.98 15.06 -2.42
C GLU A 114 -12.87 14.05 -2.74
N PRO A 115 -12.26 14.14 -3.93
CA PRO A 115 -11.12 13.30 -4.26
C PRO A 115 -9.95 13.54 -3.29
N THR A 116 -9.38 12.46 -2.76
CA THR A 116 -8.27 12.56 -1.80
C THR A 116 -6.94 12.50 -2.53
N GLN A 117 -6.15 13.57 -2.48
CA GLN A 117 -4.82 13.57 -3.06
C GLN A 117 -3.88 12.63 -2.31
N LEU A 118 -3.14 11.82 -3.07
CA LEU A 118 -2.12 10.94 -2.54
C LEU A 118 -0.89 10.88 -3.46
N PHE A 119 0.18 10.37 -2.90
CA PHE A 119 1.46 10.17 -3.56
C PHE A 119 1.87 8.72 -3.43
N TRP A 120 2.59 8.21 -4.40
CA TRP A 120 3.17 6.88 -4.32
C TRP A 120 4.60 6.85 -4.78
N GLN A 121 5.37 5.93 -4.21
CA GLN A 121 6.77 5.76 -4.50
C GLN A 121 7.21 4.32 -4.28
N GLY A 122 8.10 3.82 -5.11
CA GLY A 122 8.58 2.46 -4.98
C GLY A 122 9.83 2.17 -5.80
N PRO A 123 10.54 1.08 -5.49
CA PRO A 123 11.56 0.55 -6.38
C PRO A 123 10.93 0.21 -7.73
N SER A 124 11.74 0.36 -8.78
CA SER A 124 11.41 -0.16 -10.11
C SER A 124 12.62 -0.86 -10.68
N ILE A 125 12.41 -1.89 -11.48
CA ILE A 125 13.45 -2.54 -12.26
C ILE A 125 13.10 -2.31 -13.71
N GLY A 126 14.08 -1.82 -14.47
CA GLY A 126 13.96 -1.55 -15.89
C GLY A 126 15.20 -2.06 -16.59
N PHE A 127 15.01 -2.74 -17.72
CA PHE A 127 16.10 -3.17 -18.60
C PHE A 127 16.67 -1.99 -19.41
N ASP A 128 15.95 -0.88 -19.44
CA ASP A 128 16.27 0.34 -20.16
C ASP A 128 16.78 1.43 -19.21
N THR A 129 17.87 2.07 -19.62
CA THR A 129 18.41 3.28 -18.99
C THR A 129 17.57 4.47 -19.45
N GLY A 130 16.77 5.08 -18.56
CA GLY A 130 16.00 6.27 -18.95
C GLY A 130 14.88 6.70 -18.01
N ALA A 131 14.41 7.93 -18.21
CA ALA A 131 13.26 8.49 -17.50
C ALA A 131 11.98 8.35 -18.34
N ASN A 132 10.92 7.81 -17.74
CA ASN A 132 9.61 7.64 -18.37
C ASN A 132 8.56 8.42 -17.57
N ALA A 133 7.53 8.87 -18.28
CA ALA A 133 6.33 9.45 -17.70
C ALA A 133 5.09 8.75 -18.28
N SER A 134 4.15 8.37 -17.41
CA SER A 134 2.94 7.67 -17.79
C SER A 134 1.73 8.19 -17.01
N ARG A 135 0.55 8.03 -17.60
CA ARG A 135 -0.72 8.14 -16.86
C ARG A 135 -0.99 6.78 -16.22
N CYS A 136 -1.42 6.80 -14.97
CA CYS A 136 -1.70 5.61 -14.17
C CYS A 136 -3.12 5.69 -13.63
N PHE A 137 -3.95 4.73 -14.02
CA PHE A 137 -5.30 4.54 -13.53
C PHE A 137 -5.35 3.23 -12.74
N THR A 138 -5.59 3.30 -11.44
CA THR A 138 -5.54 2.13 -10.56
C THR A 138 -6.91 1.78 -10.04
N LEU A 139 -7.41 0.58 -10.35
CA LEU A 139 -8.61 0.05 -9.71
C LEU A 139 -8.27 -0.48 -8.32
N ILE A 140 -9.18 -0.28 -7.37
CA ILE A 140 -8.99 -0.67 -5.97
C ILE A 140 -10.20 -1.47 -5.50
N TYR A 141 -9.93 -2.60 -4.86
CA TYR A 141 -10.92 -3.47 -4.26
C TYR A 141 -10.75 -3.53 -2.75
N ASN A 142 -11.88 -3.70 -2.04
CA ASN A 142 -11.96 -3.85 -0.59
C ASN A 142 -11.43 -2.65 0.22
N LEU A 143 -11.36 -1.46 -0.37
CA LEU A 143 -10.97 -0.25 0.33
C LEU A 143 -12.17 0.37 1.03
N ARG A 144 -12.11 0.45 2.36
CA ARG A 144 -13.18 1.01 3.20
C ARG A 144 -13.08 2.51 3.36
N GLU A 145 -11.87 3.00 3.63
CA GLU A 145 -11.61 4.41 3.90
C GLU A 145 -10.27 4.84 3.29
N PRO A 146 -10.12 6.12 2.91
CA PRO A 146 -8.87 6.64 2.33
C PRO A 146 -7.63 6.40 3.21
N ILE A 147 -7.78 6.39 4.53
CA ILE A 147 -6.66 6.18 5.46
C ILE A 147 -5.97 4.83 5.25
N PHE A 148 -6.72 3.80 4.85
CA PHE A 148 -6.17 2.47 4.58
C PHE A 148 -5.30 2.43 3.31
N MET A 149 -5.29 3.49 2.49
CA MET A 149 -4.34 3.55 1.36
C MET A 149 -2.92 3.91 1.78
N TYR A 150 -2.68 4.55 2.93
CA TYR A 150 -1.35 5.06 3.26
C TYR A 150 -0.43 3.98 3.86
N ARG A 151 0.00 3.06 3.01
CA ARG A 151 0.85 1.91 3.37
C ARG A 151 1.65 1.41 2.19
N ARG A 152 2.41 0.33 2.41
CA ARG A 152 3.12 -0.38 1.35
C ARG A 152 2.25 -1.51 0.80
N PHE A 153 2.15 -1.57 -0.51
CA PHE A 153 1.50 -2.65 -1.26
C PHE A 153 2.55 -3.44 -2.02
N PRO A 154 2.93 -4.64 -1.57
CA PRO A 154 3.83 -5.50 -2.31
C PRO A 154 3.21 -5.91 -3.66
N GLY A 155 4.07 -6.04 -4.66
CA GLY A 155 3.69 -6.56 -5.97
C GLY A 155 3.30 -8.03 -5.88
N VAL A 156 2.29 -8.43 -6.67
CA VAL A 156 1.95 -9.84 -6.85
C VAL A 156 2.85 -10.42 -7.93
N GLU A 157 3.51 -11.54 -7.63
CA GLU A 157 4.38 -12.22 -8.59
C GLU A 157 3.62 -12.65 -9.85
N GLY A 158 4.26 -12.57 -11.01
CA GLY A 158 3.66 -12.97 -12.30
C GLY A 158 2.51 -12.07 -12.79
N SER A 159 2.27 -10.90 -12.19
CA SER A 159 1.10 -10.07 -12.49
C SER A 159 1.27 -9.05 -13.63
N ALA A 160 2.34 -9.12 -14.42
CA ALA A 160 2.59 -8.16 -15.49
C ALA A 160 1.89 -8.58 -16.79
N TYR A 161 0.88 -7.83 -17.21
CA TYR A 161 0.14 -8.06 -18.45
C TYR A 161 0.24 -6.85 -19.39
N PHE A 162 0.14 -7.10 -20.69
CA PHE A 162 0.11 -6.07 -21.71
C PHE A 162 -1.04 -6.31 -22.68
N ILE A 163 -1.98 -5.36 -22.73
CA ILE A 163 -3.23 -5.50 -23.48
C ILE A 163 -3.50 -4.15 -24.17
N GLY A 164 -3.59 -4.16 -25.51
CA GLY A 164 -3.99 -2.96 -26.26
C GLY A 164 -3.11 -1.71 -26.04
N GLY A 165 -1.81 -1.87 -25.78
CA GLY A 165 -0.93 -0.74 -25.47
C GLY A 165 -0.88 -0.34 -23.99
N LEU A 166 -1.67 -0.99 -23.14
CA LEU A 166 -1.72 -0.75 -21.71
C LEU A 166 -0.92 -1.80 -20.94
N SER A 167 -0.20 -1.36 -19.92
CA SER A 167 0.45 -2.27 -18.96
C SER A 167 -0.38 -2.38 -17.69
N LEU A 168 -0.54 -3.61 -17.20
CA LEU A 168 -1.31 -3.95 -16.01
C LEU A 168 -0.42 -4.71 -15.03
N THR A 169 -0.54 -4.39 -13.74
CA THR A 169 0.12 -5.08 -12.63
C THR A 169 -0.85 -5.27 -11.47
N TYR A 170 -0.55 -6.17 -10.53
CA TYR A 170 -1.31 -6.31 -9.29
C TYR A 170 -0.45 -6.08 -8.06
N GLN A 171 -1.04 -5.47 -7.03
CA GLN A 171 -0.44 -5.27 -5.72
C GLN A 171 -1.48 -5.58 -4.64
N ARG A 172 -1.05 -6.13 -3.50
CA ARG A 172 -2.00 -6.52 -2.45
C ARG A 172 -1.41 -6.35 -1.05
N ALA A 173 -2.19 -5.75 -0.15
CA ALA A 173 -1.88 -5.71 1.27
C ALA A 173 -3.17 -5.74 2.09
N GLU A 174 -3.20 -6.53 3.17
CA GLU A 174 -4.31 -6.57 4.13
C GLU A 174 -5.70 -6.73 3.48
N GLY A 175 -5.81 -7.58 2.46
CA GLY A 175 -7.07 -7.83 1.74
C GLY A 175 -7.47 -6.77 0.71
N ILE A 176 -6.78 -5.62 0.67
CA ILE A 176 -6.95 -4.57 -0.34
C ILE A 176 -6.12 -4.95 -1.57
N VAL A 177 -6.75 -4.89 -2.74
CA VAL A 177 -6.11 -5.17 -4.03
C VAL A 177 -6.04 -3.90 -4.84
N LEU A 178 -4.87 -3.63 -5.41
CA LEU A 178 -4.65 -2.57 -6.38
C LEU A 178 -4.32 -3.19 -7.74
N ALA A 179 -4.97 -2.69 -8.78
CA ALA A 179 -4.71 -3.06 -10.17
C ALA A 179 -4.30 -1.81 -10.98
N PRO A 180 -3.03 -1.38 -10.92
CA PRO A 180 -2.56 -0.23 -11.70
C PRO A 180 -2.49 -0.55 -13.20
N ILE A 181 -3.20 0.26 -13.99
CA ILE A 181 -3.19 0.29 -15.46
C ILE A 181 -2.42 1.53 -15.91
N ARG A 182 -1.41 1.36 -16.77
CA ARG A 182 -0.59 2.47 -17.24
C ARG A 182 -0.62 2.61 -18.76
N ALA A 183 -0.78 3.85 -19.19
CA ALA A 183 -0.68 4.29 -20.58
C ALA A 183 0.45 5.32 -20.72
N GLY A 184 1.36 5.14 -21.69
CA GLY A 184 2.43 6.10 -21.94
C GLY A 184 3.58 5.55 -22.79
N VAL A 185 4.46 6.47 -23.19
CA VAL A 185 5.71 6.17 -23.89
C VAL A 185 6.75 5.69 -22.88
N GLY A 186 7.25 4.47 -23.08
CA GLY A 186 8.20 3.84 -22.17
C GLY A 186 7.68 2.53 -21.61
N PHE A 187 7.61 1.54 -22.51
CA PHE A 187 7.25 0.17 -22.18
C PHE A 187 8.26 -0.42 -21.19
N ARG A 188 7.79 -0.78 -20.00
CA ARG A 188 8.52 -1.61 -19.06
C ARG A 188 7.61 -2.74 -18.62
N LEU A 189 7.82 -3.93 -19.17
CA LEU A 189 7.42 -5.19 -18.51
C LEU A 189 8.30 -5.46 -17.28
N GLY A 190 8.70 -4.40 -16.58
CA GLY A 190 9.27 -4.51 -15.27
C GLY A 190 8.13 -4.90 -14.35
N ALA A 191 8.07 -6.17 -13.97
CA ALA A 191 7.39 -6.56 -12.75
C ALA A 191 7.83 -5.56 -11.67
N ASN A 192 6.87 -4.96 -10.97
CA ASN A 192 7.20 -4.17 -9.79
C ASN A 192 7.76 -5.14 -8.75
N VAL A 193 9.06 -5.40 -8.80
CA VAL A 193 9.72 -6.27 -7.83
C VAL A 193 9.85 -5.45 -6.56
N GLY A 194 9.09 -5.84 -5.54
CA GLY A 194 9.06 -5.16 -4.26
C GLY A 194 7.68 -4.63 -3.94
N TYR A 195 7.54 -3.31 -3.82
CA TYR A 195 6.34 -2.68 -3.26
C TYR A 195 6.08 -1.29 -3.82
N MET A 196 4.85 -0.80 -3.63
CA MET A 196 4.50 0.59 -3.79
C MET A 196 4.10 1.18 -2.44
N SER A 197 4.78 2.22 -1.98
CA SER A 197 4.45 2.94 -0.76
C SER A 197 3.56 4.13 -1.10
N PHE A 198 2.38 4.20 -0.52
CA PHE A 198 1.44 5.31 -0.67
C PHE A 198 1.46 6.22 0.56
N SER A 199 1.34 7.53 0.35
CA SER A 199 1.39 8.53 1.43
C SER A 199 0.52 9.74 1.14
N LYS A 200 0.04 10.39 2.21
CA LYS A 200 -0.75 11.64 2.13
C LYS A 200 0.09 12.84 1.68
N LYS A 201 1.36 12.89 2.07
CA LYS A 201 2.31 13.94 1.68
C LYS A 201 3.31 13.40 0.67
N ARG A 202 3.78 14.26 -0.22
CA ARG A 202 4.90 13.94 -1.11
C ARG A 202 6.12 13.60 -0.27
N ARG A 203 6.73 12.45 -0.53
CA ARG A 203 8.00 12.04 0.07
C ARG A 203 9.03 11.93 -1.04
N ILE A 204 10.27 12.27 -0.71
CA ILE A 204 11.41 12.20 -1.63
C ILE A 204 12.13 10.85 -1.51
N ILE A 205 12.02 10.20 -0.36
CA ILE A 205 12.72 8.93 -0.06
C ILE A 205 11.71 7.80 0.06
N PRO A 206 11.87 6.68 -0.69
CA PRO A 206 10.97 5.51 -0.70
C PRO A 206 11.13 4.57 0.51
N LEU A 207 11.17 5.13 1.72
CA LEU A 207 11.21 4.39 2.99
C LEU A 207 9.88 4.42 3.73
#